data_AF-A0A1X0SVK8-F1
#
_entry.id   AF-A0A1X0SVK8-F1
#
_cell.length_a   1.000
_cell.length_b   1.000
_cell.length_c   1.000
_cell.angle_alpha   90.00
_cell.angle_beta   90.00
_cell.angle_gamma   90.00
#
_symmetry.space_group_name_H-M   'P 1'
#
loop_
_entity.id
_entity.type
_entity.pdbx_description
1 polymer ?
#
loop_
_entity_poly.entity_id
_entity_poly.type
_entity_poly.pdbx_seq_one_letter_code
_entity_poly.pdbx_strand_id
1 'polypeptide(L)'
;MASLSRASMLAGGNLCAVACENGGFEVLQFQEAEEIAPGQFRLGRLLRAQGGTEDAMAAGASAGALFVLLDGASEALDLTAAEVGRALEFRVQPFGRGRDDGAVVSQTRALGRRSVRSLSPVHLTARFAADGAVSLAWIRRTRIGGDNWDASEVPLGEEAERYRATISDGAGAAVAIDTGEPRLTLSAADQLARFGALPAHLEVAVAQVSPVWGAGTARRAQFARPG
;
A
#
# COMPACT_ATOMS: atom_id res chain seq x y z
N MET A 1 -3.34 25.97 5.95
CA MET A 1 -2.97 25.09 4.82
C MET A 1 -3.16 25.85 3.52
N ALA A 2 -2.49 25.45 2.43
CA ALA A 2 -2.58 26.17 1.16
C ALA A 2 -2.66 25.22 -0.04
N SER A 3 -3.29 25.68 -1.12
CA SER A 3 -3.30 24.98 -2.40
C SER A 3 -1.93 25.08 -3.07
N LEU A 4 -1.57 24.06 -3.85
CA LEU A 4 -0.33 24.02 -4.64
C LEU A 4 -0.63 23.85 -6.12
N SER A 5 0.34 24.21 -6.96
CA SER A 5 0.30 23.79 -8.37
C SER A 5 0.33 22.26 -8.45
N ARG A 6 -0.24 21.69 -9.52
CA ARG A 6 -0.20 20.24 -9.74
C ARG A 6 1.24 19.71 -9.80
N ALA A 7 2.15 20.45 -10.41
CA ALA A 7 3.57 20.08 -10.50
C ALA A 7 4.23 20.05 -9.11
N SER A 8 3.96 21.06 -8.27
CA SER A 8 4.49 21.13 -6.91
C SER A 8 3.93 20.02 -6.00
N MET A 9 2.63 19.68 -6.17
CA MET A 9 2.06 18.52 -5.49
C MET A 9 2.78 17.25 -5.95
N LEU A 10 2.86 16.98 -7.26
CA LEU A 10 3.54 15.78 -7.79
C LEU A 10 5.03 15.70 -7.43
N ALA A 11 5.68 16.81 -7.06
CA ALA A 11 7.04 16.85 -6.52
C ALA A 11 7.12 16.55 -5.00
N GLY A 12 6.03 16.12 -4.37
CA GLY A 12 5.97 15.74 -2.96
C GLY A 12 5.36 16.80 -2.03
N GLY A 13 4.85 17.90 -2.57
CA GLY A 13 4.19 18.95 -1.77
C GLY A 13 2.85 18.50 -1.17
N ASN A 14 2.42 19.17 -0.10
CA ASN A 14 1.16 18.91 0.59
C ASN A 14 0.97 17.44 1.03
N LEU A 15 2.05 16.79 1.44
CA LEU A 15 2.01 15.44 2.01
C LEU A 15 1.34 15.47 3.38
N CYS A 16 0.45 14.52 3.65
CA CYS A 16 -0.19 14.35 4.94
C CYS A 16 -0.46 12.87 5.24
N ALA A 17 -0.71 12.58 6.51
CA ALA A 17 -1.10 11.27 7.00
C ALA A 17 -2.45 11.36 7.71
N VAL A 18 -3.36 10.43 7.42
CA VAL A 18 -4.68 10.34 8.06
C VAL A 18 -4.85 8.99 8.72
N ALA A 19 -5.23 8.95 9.99
CA ALA A 19 -5.48 7.71 10.71
C ALA A 19 -6.70 6.99 10.11
N CYS A 20 -6.56 5.68 9.88
CA CYS A 20 -7.57 4.85 9.24
C CYS A 20 -8.10 3.77 10.20
N GLU A 21 -9.25 3.18 9.86
CA GLU A 21 -9.96 2.21 10.70
C GLU A 21 -9.18 0.91 10.94
N ASN A 22 -8.20 0.61 10.09
CA ASN A 22 -7.28 -0.52 10.29
C ASN A 22 -6.16 -0.23 11.31
N GLY A 23 -6.18 0.92 11.98
CA GLY A 23 -5.16 1.35 12.95
C GLY A 23 -3.87 1.88 12.32
N GLY A 24 -3.79 1.94 10.99
CA GLY A 24 -2.69 2.55 10.25
C GLY A 24 -2.95 4.00 9.88
N PHE A 25 -2.03 4.56 9.10
CA PHE A 25 -2.22 5.85 8.44
C PHE A 25 -2.22 5.67 6.93
N GLU A 26 -3.18 6.28 6.25
CA GLU A 26 -3.05 6.56 4.82
C GLU A 26 -2.14 7.77 4.65
N VAL A 27 -1.13 7.64 3.79
CA VAL A 27 -0.32 8.78 3.35
C VAL A 27 -0.89 9.25 2.03
N LEU A 28 -1.17 10.54 1.92
CA LEU A 28 -1.74 11.15 0.71
C LEU A 28 -1.21 12.56 0.51
N GLN A 29 -1.39 13.10 -0.68
CA GLN A 29 -1.14 14.51 -0.98
C GLN A 29 -2.43 15.16 -1.46
N PHE A 30 -2.53 16.48 -1.32
CA PHE A 30 -3.69 17.25 -1.80
C PHE A 30 -3.23 18.45 -2.65
N GLN A 31 -3.92 18.72 -3.76
CA GLN A 31 -3.63 19.90 -4.56
C GLN A 31 -4.38 21.13 -4.04
N GLU A 32 -5.63 20.95 -3.63
CA GLU A 32 -6.53 22.03 -3.26
C GLU A 32 -6.78 22.03 -1.75
N ALA A 33 -6.74 23.21 -1.14
CA ALA A 33 -7.15 23.47 0.23
C ALA A 33 -8.03 24.73 0.26
N GLU A 34 -9.33 24.53 0.43
CA GLU A 34 -10.34 25.57 0.53
C GLU A 34 -10.71 25.76 2.01
N GLU A 35 -10.51 26.94 2.58
CA GLU A 35 -10.95 27.24 3.94
C GLU A 35 -12.47 27.45 3.94
N ILE A 36 -13.20 26.55 4.60
CA ILE A 36 -14.67 26.53 4.63
C ILE A 36 -15.24 27.11 5.93
N ALA A 37 -14.39 27.21 6.95
CA ALA A 37 -14.60 27.92 8.20
C ALA A 37 -13.21 28.19 8.82
N PRO A 38 -13.07 29.10 9.79
CA PRO A 38 -11.77 29.40 10.41
C PRO A 38 -11.07 28.13 10.91
N GLY A 39 -9.91 27.82 10.32
CA GLY A 39 -9.12 26.63 10.67
C GLY A 39 -9.67 25.30 10.14
N GLN A 40 -10.75 25.31 9.37
CA GLN A 40 -11.35 24.12 8.75
C GLN A 40 -11.23 24.20 7.24
N PHE A 41 -10.59 23.18 6.66
CA PHE A 41 -10.28 23.16 5.24
C PHE A 41 -10.90 21.94 4.57
N ARG A 42 -11.50 22.15 3.41
CA ARG A 42 -11.86 21.08 2.47
C ARG A 42 -10.65 20.82 1.57
N LEU A 43 -10.17 19.58 1.57
CA LEU A 43 -9.05 19.15 0.74
C LEU A 43 -9.55 18.49 -0.54
N GLY A 44 -8.95 18.84 -1.68
CA GLY A 44 -9.37 18.40 -3.01
C GLY A 44 -8.21 17.88 -3.87
N ARG A 45 -8.57 17.15 -4.93
CA ARG A 45 -7.64 16.52 -5.89
C ARG A 45 -6.54 15.72 -5.19
N LEU A 46 -6.97 14.72 -4.43
CA LEU A 46 -6.08 13.91 -3.61
C LEU A 46 -5.25 12.94 -4.46
N LEU A 47 -3.96 12.85 -4.19
CA LEU A 47 -3.11 11.74 -4.60
C LEU A 47 -2.99 10.78 -3.41
N ARG A 48 -3.75 9.70 -3.45
CA ARG A 48 -3.98 8.79 -2.32
C ARG A 48 -3.02 7.61 -2.27
N ALA A 49 -3.04 6.91 -1.14
CA ALA A 49 -2.33 5.65 -0.91
C ALA A 49 -0.82 5.66 -1.22
N GLN A 50 -0.15 6.80 -0.96
CA GLN A 50 1.29 6.96 -1.19
C GLN A 50 2.09 6.00 -0.30
N GLY A 51 3.26 5.58 -0.77
CA GLY A 51 4.19 4.74 0.02
C GLY A 51 3.65 3.34 0.38
N GLY A 52 2.67 2.82 -0.35
CA GLY A 52 2.13 1.48 -0.10
C GLY A 52 1.05 1.43 0.98
N THR A 53 0.25 2.49 1.11
CA THR A 53 -0.82 2.63 2.11
C THR A 53 -2.22 2.33 1.54
N GLU A 54 -2.30 1.53 0.47
CA GLU A 54 -3.58 1.17 -0.18
C GLU A 54 -4.51 0.40 0.77
N ASP A 55 -3.97 -0.36 1.71
CA ASP A 55 -4.75 -1.06 2.75
C ASP A 55 -5.39 -0.09 3.76
N ALA A 56 -4.69 1.00 4.10
CA ALA A 56 -5.24 2.07 4.94
C ALA A 56 -6.29 2.89 4.17
N MET A 57 -6.00 3.23 2.91
CA MET A 57 -6.95 3.90 2.02
C MET A 57 -8.26 3.10 1.88
N ALA A 58 -8.16 1.79 1.71
CA ALA A 58 -9.32 0.90 1.57
C ALA A 58 -10.13 0.77 2.88
N ALA A 59 -9.46 0.81 4.04
CA ALA A 59 -10.13 0.82 5.33
C ALA A 59 -10.88 2.14 5.58
N GLY A 60 -10.40 3.25 5.02
CA GLY A 60 -11.01 4.56 5.19
C GLY A 60 -10.71 5.18 6.57
N ALA A 61 -11.09 6.44 6.72
CA ALA A 61 -10.92 7.21 7.95
C ALA A 61 -12.27 7.67 8.46
N SER A 62 -12.53 7.48 9.75
CA SER A 62 -13.76 7.95 10.39
C SER A 62 -13.72 9.46 10.64
N ALA A 63 -14.89 10.08 10.81
CA ALA A 63 -14.96 11.49 11.19
C ALA A 63 -14.19 11.75 12.51
N GLY A 64 -13.39 12.82 12.54
CA GLY A 64 -12.54 13.14 13.69
C GLY A 64 -11.22 12.37 13.75
N ALA A 65 -10.89 11.57 12.72
CA ALA A 65 -9.60 10.90 12.61
C ALA A 65 -8.43 11.90 12.67
N LEU A 66 -7.32 11.46 13.26
CA LEU A 66 -6.11 12.27 13.34
C LEU A 66 -5.58 12.58 11.94
N PHE A 67 -5.44 13.87 11.65
CA PHE A 67 -4.77 14.38 10.46
C PHE A 67 -3.42 14.98 10.86
N VAL A 68 -2.37 14.58 10.17
CA VAL A 68 -1.02 15.11 10.37
C VAL A 68 -0.52 15.67 9.05
N LEU A 69 -0.23 16.97 9.00
CA LEU A 69 0.48 17.57 7.88
C LEU A 69 1.97 17.21 8.00
N LEU A 70 2.53 16.62 6.94
CA LEU A 70 3.94 16.23 6.90
C LEU A 70 4.72 17.36 6.21
N ASP A 71 4.93 18.45 6.94
CA ASP A 71 5.52 19.71 6.48
C ASP A 71 7.05 19.76 6.56
N GLY A 72 7.69 18.62 6.86
CA GLY A 72 9.14 18.51 7.03
C GLY A 72 9.62 18.67 8.47
N ALA A 73 8.75 19.02 9.43
CA ALA A 73 9.09 18.99 10.85
C ALA A 73 9.17 17.57 11.44
N SER A 74 8.65 16.58 10.70
CA SER A 74 8.74 15.16 11.06
C SER A 74 10.01 14.55 10.49
N GLU A 75 10.83 13.96 11.35
CA GLU A 75 12.01 13.21 10.95
C GLU A 75 11.75 11.71 10.95
N ALA A 76 12.41 11.00 10.03
CA ALA A 76 12.38 9.55 10.02
C ALA A 76 13.16 9.02 11.23
N LEU A 77 12.61 8.00 11.90
CA LEU A 77 13.34 7.25 12.91
C LEU A 77 14.34 6.33 12.19
N ASP A 78 15.62 6.46 12.52
CA ASP A 78 16.68 5.60 12.00
C ASP A 78 16.65 4.25 12.72
N LEU A 79 15.77 3.37 12.26
CA LEU A 79 15.64 2.01 12.76
C LEU A 79 16.52 1.07 11.94
N THR A 80 17.37 0.31 12.62
CA THR A 80 18.13 -0.78 12.00
C THR A 80 17.20 -1.92 11.57
N ALA A 81 17.67 -2.78 10.67
CA ALA A 81 16.92 -3.96 10.23
C ALA A 81 16.52 -4.89 11.39
N ALA A 82 17.31 -4.95 12.46
CA ALA A 82 17.02 -5.75 13.65
C ALA A 82 15.97 -5.11 14.59
N GLU A 83 15.73 -3.81 14.46
CA GLU A 83 14.77 -3.06 15.27
C GLU A 83 13.38 -2.98 14.62
N VAL A 84 13.30 -3.14 13.30
CA VAL A 84 12.03 -3.17 12.56
C VAL A 84 11.09 -4.22 13.17
N GLY A 85 9.94 -3.75 13.67
CA GLY A 85 8.92 -4.59 14.29
C GLY A 85 9.22 -5.09 15.69
N ARG A 86 10.38 -4.75 16.26
CA ARG A 86 10.69 -5.00 17.66
C ARG A 86 10.02 -3.94 18.53
N ALA A 87 9.46 -4.36 19.67
CA ALA A 87 8.96 -3.43 20.67
C ALA A 87 10.15 -2.70 21.34
N LEU A 88 10.24 -1.40 21.11
CA LEU A 88 11.24 -0.50 21.71
C LEU A 88 10.54 0.54 22.57
N GLU A 89 11.23 0.99 23.62
CA GLU A 89 10.78 2.13 24.43
C GLU A 89 11.21 3.43 23.73
N PHE A 90 10.24 4.24 23.32
CA PHE A 90 10.45 5.57 22.78
C PHE A 90 10.13 6.60 23.85
N ARG A 91 11.02 7.58 24.02
CA ARG A 91 10.77 8.73 24.89
C ARG A 91 10.68 10.00 24.06
N VAL A 92 9.58 10.70 24.23
CA VAL A 92 9.34 12.00 23.60
C VAL A 92 9.51 13.06 24.67
N GLN A 93 10.48 13.95 24.45
CA GLN A 93 10.83 15.01 25.38
C GLN A 93 10.68 16.36 24.68
N PRO A 94 10.00 17.34 25.29
CA PRO A 94 9.98 18.70 24.76
C PRO A 94 11.39 19.30 24.73
N PHE A 95 11.69 20.06 23.68
CA PHE A 95 12.97 20.73 23.54
C PHE A 95 13.28 21.60 24.77
N GLY A 96 14.51 21.51 25.28
CA GLY A 96 14.98 22.29 26.43
C GLY A 96 14.57 21.80 27.82
N ARG A 97 13.84 20.68 27.94
CA ARG A 97 13.47 20.09 29.24
C ARG A 97 14.41 18.96 29.67
N GLY A 98 14.44 18.65 30.97
CA GLY A 98 15.19 17.52 31.51
C GLY A 98 14.52 16.18 31.19
N ARG A 99 15.26 15.08 31.31
CA ARG A 99 14.74 13.72 31.07
C ARG A 99 13.72 13.27 32.12
N ASP A 100 13.79 13.82 33.32
CA ASP A 100 12.89 13.51 34.44
C ASP A 100 11.72 14.50 34.53
N ASP A 101 11.58 15.39 33.54
CA ASP A 101 10.47 16.33 33.48
C ASP A 101 9.14 15.58 33.25
N GLY A 102 8.10 15.95 33.98
CA GLY A 102 6.79 15.29 33.90
C GLY A 102 6.09 15.40 32.53
N ALA A 103 6.58 16.26 31.64
CA ALA A 103 6.14 16.35 30.25
C ALA A 103 6.78 15.28 29.33
N VAL A 104 7.75 14.51 29.82
CA VAL A 104 8.35 13.39 29.08
C VAL A 104 7.35 12.25 29.00
N VAL A 105 7.11 11.76 27.78
CA VAL A 105 6.20 10.63 27.55
C VAL A 105 7.03 9.44 27.06
N SER A 106 6.96 8.33 27.80
CA SER A 106 7.51 7.04 27.38
C SER A 106 6.43 6.16 26.78
N GLN A 107 6.71 5.53 25.64
CA GLN A 107 5.81 4.56 25.01
C GLN A 107 6.59 3.39 24.44
N THR A 108 6.15 2.17 24.74
CA THR A 108 6.68 0.98 24.07
C THR A 108 5.89 0.72 22.79
N ARG A 109 6.57 0.71 21.64
CA ARG A 109 5.96 0.52 20.32
C ARG A 109 6.83 -0.35 19.43
N ALA A 110 6.21 -1.09 18.52
CA ALA A 110 6.88 -1.76 17.41
C ALA A 110 6.66 -0.96 16.14
N LEU A 111 7.71 -0.37 15.58
CA LEU A 111 7.66 0.53 14.43
C LEU A 111 8.41 -0.04 13.22
N GLY A 112 8.41 0.69 12.10
CA GLY A 112 9.21 0.34 10.91
C GLY A 112 8.67 -0.81 10.05
N ARG A 113 7.77 -1.65 10.55
CA ARG A 113 7.23 -2.83 9.84
C ARG A 113 6.73 -2.53 8.42
N ARG A 114 6.09 -1.38 8.19
CA ARG A 114 5.61 -0.99 6.86
C ARG A 114 6.75 -0.70 5.87
N SER A 115 7.92 -0.25 6.33
CA SER A 115 9.04 0.09 5.44
C SER A 115 9.59 -1.12 4.69
N VAL A 116 9.44 -2.33 5.26
CA VAL A 116 9.87 -3.61 4.66
C VAL A 116 8.75 -4.35 3.93
N ARG A 117 7.53 -3.79 3.90
CA ARG A 117 6.39 -4.39 3.20
C ARG A 117 6.44 -4.01 1.72
N SER A 118 6.55 -4.99 0.82
CA SER A 118 6.54 -4.74 -0.62
C SER A 118 5.25 -4.03 -1.07
N LEU A 119 5.40 -3.13 -2.05
CA LEU A 119 4.29 -2.33 -2.57
C LEU A 119 3.30 -3.18 -3.36
N SER A 120 2.06 -2.68 -3.48
CA SER A 120 1.07 -3.37 -4.31
C SER A 120 1.44 -3.32 -5.78
N PRO A 121 1.38 -4.45 -6.52
CA PRO A 121 1.49 -4.42 -7.97
C PRO A 121 0.44 -3.50 -8.61
N VAL A 122 0.71 -3.02 -9.81
CA VAL A 122 -0.23 -2.16 -10.56
C VAL A 122 -0.66 -2.82 -11.86
N HIS A 123 -1.68 -2.26 -12.50
CA HIS A 123 -2.21 -2.75 -13.77
C HIS A 123 -2.53 -4.25 -13.78
N LEU A 124 -3.14 -4.74 -12.71
CA LEU A 124 -3.70 -6.10 -12.68
C LEU A 124 -4.79 -6.20 -13.75
N THR A 125 -4.62 -7.14 -14.68
CA THR A 125 -5.50 -7.39 -15.82
C THR A 125 -5.84 -8.87 -15.92
N ALA A 126 -6.95 -9.17 -16.60
CA ALA A 126 -7.35 -10.53 -16.93
C ALA A 126 -7.73 -10.62 -18.41
N ARG A 127 -7.26 -11.66 -19.09
CA ARG A 127 -7.68 -12.03 -20.45
C ARG A 127 -8.29 -13.42 -20.42
N PHE A 128 -9.56 -13.51 -20.80
CA PHE A 128 -10.28 -14.77 -20.95
C PHE A 128 -10.14 -15.27 -22.39
N ALA A 129 -9.74 -16.53 -22.55
CA ALA A 129 -9.58 -17.18 -23.84
C ALA A 129 -10.81 -18.03 -24.20
N ALA A 130 -10.97 -18.31 -25.50
CA ALA A 130 -12.10 -19.09 -26.03
C ALA A 130 -12.13 -20.54 -25.53
N ASP A 131 -10.96 -21.09 -25.15
CA ASP A 131 -10.83 -22.42 -24.54
C ASP A 131 -11.20 -22.44 -23.04
N GLY A 132 -11.62 -21.30 -22.48
CA GLY A 132 -12.00 -21.15 -21.08
C GLY A 132 -10.85 -20.74 -20.15
N ALA A 133 -9.60 -20.73 -20.61
CA ALA A 133 -8.47 -20.29 -19.80
C ALA A 133 -8.56 -18.81 -19.43
N VAL A 134 -7.94 -18.44 -18.30
CA VAL A 134 -7.76 -17.04 -17.91
C VAL A 134 -6.29 -16.75 -17.66
N SER A 135 -5.77 -15.71 -18.31
CA SER A 135 -4.43 -15.20 -18.11
C SER A 135 -4.49 -13.88 -17.34
N LEU A 136 -3.80 -13.85 -16.20
CA LEU A 136 -3.63 -12.69 -15.34
C LEU A 136 -2.24 -12.11 -15.55
N ALA A 137 -2.13 -10.79 -15.57
CA ALA A 137 -0.86 -10.08 -15.65
C ALA A 137 -0.90 -8.79 -14.81
N TRP A 138 0.26 -8.38 -14.30
CA TRP A 138 0.43 -7.16 -13.52
C TRP A 138 1.84 -6.58 -13.72
N ILE A 139 2.09 -5.39 -13.17
CA ILE A 139 3.39 -4.73 -13.21
C ILE A 139 3.93 -4.57 -11.79
N ARG A 140 5.19 -4.94 -11.58
CA ARG A 140 5.92 -4.81 -10.32
C ARG A 140 6.07 -3.34 -9.94
N ARG A 141 6.06 -3.06 -8.63
CA ARG A 141 6.51 -1.78 -8.07
C ARG A 141 7.73 -2.00 -7.20
N THR A 142 8.68 -1.08 -7.25
CA THR A 142 9.84 -1.07 -6.33
C THR A 142 9.68 -0.04 -5.24
N ARG A 143 10.21 -0.33 -4.06
CA ARG A 143 10.33 0.62 -2.94
C ARG A 143 11.57 1.49 -3.04
N ILE A 144 12.58 1.05 -3.78
CA ILE A 144 13.93 1.61 -3.74
C ILE A 144 14.39 1.90 -5.17
N GLY A 145 14.77 3.15 -5.43
CA GLY A 145 15.35 3.56 -6.72
C GLY A 145 14.37 3.52 -7.90
N GLY A 146 13.06 3.63 -7.64
CA GLY A 146 12.03 3.62 -8.69
C GLY A 146 11.99 4.87 -9.57
N ASP A 147 12.63 5.97 -9.13
CA ASP A 147 12.61 7.27 -9.81
C ASP A 147 13.82 7.49 -10.74
N ASN A 148 14.62 6.44 -10.99
CA ASN A 148 15.74 6.51 -11.91
C ASN A 148 15.27 6.27 -13.36
N TRP A 149 15.10 7.34 -14.12
CA TRP A 149 14.63 7.32 -15.51
C TRP A 149 15.66 6.81 -16.51
N ASP A 150 16.94 6.81 -16.16
CA ASP A 150 18.02 6.32 -17.02
C ASP A 150 18.23 4.80 -16.88
N ALA A 151 17.63 4.17 -15.86
CA ALA A 151 17.75 2.73 -15.64
C ALA A 151 16.88 1.95 -16.63
N SER A 152 17.44 0.90 -17.24
CA SER A 152 16.67 -0.02 -18.09
C SER A 152 15.64 -0.82 -17.31
N GLU A 153 15.91 -1.08 -16.02
CA GLU A 153 14.98 -1.70 -15.09
C GLU A 153 15.18 -1.13 -13.68
N VAL A 154 14.09 -0.90 -12.97
CA VAL A 154 14.13 -0.46 -11.57
C VAL A 154 14.57 -1.59 -10.64
N PRO A 155 15.31 -1.30 -9.56
CA PRO A 155 15.80 -2.33 -8.64
C PRO A 155 14.67 -3.24 -8.13
N LEU A 156 14.98 -4.53 -7.96
CA LEU A 156 14.01 -5.49 -7.40
C LEU A 156 13.64 -5.13 -5.95
N GLY A 157 14.64 -4.76 -5.15
CA GLY A 157 14.47 -4.42 -3.73
C GLY A 157 14.16 -5.61 -2.82
N GLU A 158 14.20 -6.83 -3.36
CA GLU A 158 13.95 -8.11 -2.68
C GLU A 158 14.94 -9.17 -3.21
N GLU A 159 15.10 -10.30 -2.50
CA GLU A 159 16.02 -11.39 -2.87
C GLU A 159 15.61 -12.09 -4.18
N ALA A 160 14.30 -12.24 -4.41
CA ALA A 160 13.76 -12.86 -5.61
C ALA A 160 12.41 -12.23 -5.97
N GLU A 161 12.10 -12.17 -7.26
CA GLU A 161 10.79 -11.78 -7.74
C GLU A 161 9.81 -12.94 -7.51
N ARG A 162 8.86 -12.73 -6.60
CA ARG A 162 7.83 -13.71 -6.26
C ARG A 162 6.51 -13.01 -5.99
N TYR A 163 5.42 -13.64 -6.39
CA TYR A 163 4.07 -13.14 -6.16
C TYR A 163 3.18 -14.24 -5.61
N ARG A 164 2.20 -13.83 -4.81
CA ARG A 164 1.07 -14.64 -4.42
C ARG A 164 -0.20 -14.06 -5.02
N ALA A 165 -0.88 -14.85 -5.85
CA ALA A 165 -2.19 -14.54 -6.40
C ALA A 165 -3.25 -15.35 -5.67
N THR A 166 -4.17 -14.67 -4.99
CA THR A 166 -5.38 -15.26 -4.41
C THR A 166 -6.54 -15.00 -5.35
N ILE A 167 -7.19 -16.07 -5.82
CA ILE A 167 -8.26 -16.02 -6.84
C ILE A 167 -9.48 -16.70 -6.24
N SER A 168 -10.62 -16.01 -6.24
CA SER A 168 -11.91 -16.53 -5.78
C SER A 168 -12.99 -16.38 -6.84
N ASP A 169 -13.98 -17.28 -6.81
CA ASP A 169 -15.19 -17.21 -7.61
C ASP A 169 -16.24 -16.22 -7.07
N GLY A 170 -15.98 -15.59 -5.92
CA GLY A 170 -16.92 -14.71 -5.23
C GLY A 170 -18.09 -15.44 -4.53
N ALA A 171 -18.13 -16.77 -4.61
CA ALA A 171 -19.12 -17.64 -3.98
C ALA A 171 -18.55 -18.45 -2.79
N GLY A 172 -17.28 -18.22 -2.46
CA GLY A 172 -16.60 -18.78 -1.29
C GLY A 172 -15.46 -19.74 -1.62
N ALA A 173 -15.35 -20.21 -2.86
CA ALA A 173 -14.18 -20.98 -3.28
C ALA A 173 -13.02 -20.03 -3.59
N ALA A 174 -11.84 -20.33 -3.05
CA ALA A 174 -10.64 -19.52 -3.25
C ALA A 174 -9.40 -20.39 -3.33
N VAL A 175 -8.42 -19.96 -4.14
CA VAL A 175 -7.11 -20.58 -4.27
C VAL A 175 -6.02 -19.53 -4.14
N ALA A 176 -4.91 -19.88 -3.48
CA ALA A 176 -3.68 -19.10 -3.51
C ALA A 176 -2.64 -19.83 -4.36
N ILE A 177 -2.01 -19.11 -5.30
CA ILE A 177 -0.99 -19.65 -6.20
C ILE A 177 0.21 -18.71 -6.18
N ASP A 178 1.39 -19.30 -5.96
CA ASP A 178 2.65 -18.58 -6.01
C ASP A 178 3.27 -18.68 -7.40
N THR A 179 3.85 -17.58 -7.89
CA THR A 179 4.53 -17.50 -9.18
C THR A 179 5.80 -16.65 -9.07
N GLY A 180 6.82 -17.00 -9.86
CA GLY A 180 8.07 -16.23 -9.97
C GLY A 180 8.03 -15.15 -11.06
N GLU A 181 6.90 -15.02 -11.76
CA GLU A 181 6.72 -14.08 -12.86
C GLU A 181 5.53 -13.16 -12.60
N PRO A 182 5.48 -11.95 -13.16
CA PRO A 182 4.37 -11.02 -12.99
C PRO A 182 3.13 -11.40 -13.83
N ARG A 183 2.88 -12.71 -13.96
CA ARG A 183 1.78 -13.31 -14.70
C ARG A 183 1.42 -14.67 -14.11
N LEU A 184 0.17 -15.07 -14.33
CA LEU A 184 -0.35 -16.37 -13.96
C LEU A 184 -1.45 -16.78 -14.94
N THR A 185 -1.43 -18.01 -15.42
CA THR A 185 -2.52 -18.55 -16.25
C THR A 185 -3.18 -19.71 -15.51
N LEU A 186 -4.52 -19.70 -15.47
CA LEU A 186 -5.33 -20.83 -15.05
C LEU A 186 -5.96 -21.46 -16.29
N SER A 187 -5.70 -22.75 -16.51
CA SER A 187 -6.41 -23.51 -17.54
C SER A 187 -7.90 -23.64 -17.22
N ALA A 188 -8.72 -23.98 -18.20
CA ALA A 188 -10.14 -24.28 -17.95
C ALA A 188 -10.30 -25.47 -16.97
N ALA A 189 -9.47 -26.51 -17.13
CA ALA A 189 -9.47 -27.67 -16.24
C ALA A 189 -9.09 -27.29 -14.79
N ASP A 190 -8.10 -26.42 -14.61
CA ASP A 190 -7.70 -25.90 -13.30
C ASP A 190 -8.80 -25.12 -12.59
N GLN A 191 -9.56 -24.33 -13.36
CA GLN A 191 -10.71 -23.59 -12.85
C GLN A 191 -11.84 -24.54 -12.46
N LEU A 192 -12.20 -25.50 -13.33
CA LEU A 192 -13.23 -26.49 -13.06
C LEU A 192 -12.89 -27.34 -11.82
N ALA A 193 -11.63 -27.74 -11.66
CA ALA A 193 -11.19 -28.52 -10.50
C ALA A 193 -11.27 -27.73 -9.18
N ARG A 194 -11.10 -26.41 -9.22
CA ARG A 194 -11.05 -25.55 -8.03
C ARG A 194 -12.40 -24.91 -7.67
N PHE A 195 -13.18 -24.55 -8.68
CA PHE A 195 -14.42 -23.78 -8.55
C PHE A 195 -15.66 -24.58 -9.00
N GLY A 196 -15.50 -25.79 -9.54
CA GLY A 196 -16.60 -26.64 -10.03
C GLY A 196 -17.22 -26.17 -11.35
N ALA A 197 -16.93 -24.95 -11.79
CA ALA A 197 -17.39 -24.33 -13.03
C ALA A 197 -16.32 -23.38 -13.57
N LEU A 198 -16.56 -22.78 -14.74
CA LEU A 198 -15.86 -21.58 -15.16
C LEU A 198 -16.59 -20.37 -14.55
N PRO A 199 -16.01 -19.66 -13.56
CA PRO A 199 -16.71 -18.55 -12.93
C PRO A 199 -17.03 -17.44 -13.92
N ALA A 200 -18.23 -16.87 -13.81
CA ALA A 200 -18.62 -15.66 -14.55
C ALA A 200 -17.86 -14.42 -14.06
N HIS A 201 -17.47 -14.43 -12.78
CA HIS A 201 -16.65 -13.39 -12.17
C HIS A 201 -15.48 -14.02 -11.40
N LEU A 202 -14.34 -13.35 -11.42
CA LEU A 202 -13.19 -13.70 -10.60
C LEU A 202 -12.80 -12.50 -9.75
N GLU A 203 -12.65 -12.73 -8.45
CA GLU A 203 -12.01 -11.79 -7.53
C GLU A 203 -10.54 -12.18 -7.39
N VAL A 204 -9.65 -11.26 -7.75
CA VAL A 204 -8.21 -11.51 -7.79
C VAL A 204 -7.51 -10.52 -6.86
N ALA A 205 -6.67 -11.04 -5.98
CA ALA A 205 -5.75 -10.28 -5.16
C ALA A 205 -4.32 -10.74 -5.43
N VAL A 206 -3.42 -9.84 -5.82
CA VAL A 206 -2.01 -10.15 -6.07
C VAL A 206 -1.11 -9.30 -5.19
N ALA A 207 -0.14 -9.92 -4.53
CA ALA A 207 0.89 -9.23 -3.76
C ALA A 207 2.28 -9.77 -4.10
N GLN A 208 3.27 -8.89 -4.15
CA GLN A 208 4.67 -9.31 -4.16
C GLN A 208 5.04 -9.90 -2.80
N VAL A 209 5.83 -10.96 -2.80
CA VAL A 209 6.24 -11.70 -1.60
C VAL A 209 7.70 -11.38 -1.31
N SER A 210 8.00 -10.93 -0.09
CA SER A 210 9.37 -10.84 0.41
C SER A 210 9.64 -11.88 1.49
N PRO A 211 10.91 -12.29 1.71
CA PRO A 211 11.26 -13.20 2.80
C PRO A 211 10.98 -12.60 4.19
N VAL A 212 11.11 -11.28 4.33
CA VAL A 212 10.99 -10.58 5.63
C VAL A 212 9.52 -10.34 6.00
N TRP A 213 8.66 -10.00 5.04
CA TRP A 213 7.26 -9.66 5.28
C TRP A 213 6.29 -10.80 4.95
N GLY A 214 6.63 -11.62 3.95
CA GLY A 214 5.65 -12.44 3.23
C GLY A 214 4.93 -11.62 2.16
N ALA A 215 3.65 -11.92 1.91
CA ALA A 215 2.83 -11.21 0.93
C ALA A 215 2.59 -9.75 1.35
N GLY A 216 3.04 -8.81 0.51
CA GLY A 216 3.00 -7.37 0.72
C GLY A 216 1.59 -6.75 0.71
N THR A 217 1.49 -5.49 0.27
CA THR A 217 0.16 -4.89 0.04
C THR A 217 -0.43 -5.50 -1.23
N ALA A 218 -1.69 -5.96 -1.18
CA ALA A 218 -2.31 -6.62 -2.33
C ALA A 218 -2.98 -5.62 -3.27
N ARG A 219 -2.82 -5.82 -4.57
CA ARG A 219 -3.68 -5.23 -5.60
C ARG A 219 -4.89 -6.12 -5.79
N ARG A 220 -6.08 -5.55 -5.66
CA ARG A 220 -7.36 -6.26 -5.84
C ARG A 220 -8.07 -5.78 -7.10
N ALA A 221 -8.73 -6.69 -7.79
CA ALA A 221 -9.62 -6.40 -8.91
C ALA A 221 -10.67 -7.52 -9.07
N GLN A 222 -11.83 -7.15 -9.61
CA GLN A 222 -12.84 -8.11 -10.05
C GLN A 222 -12.87 -8.10 -11.58
N PHE A 223 -12.94 -9.29 -12.18
CA PHE A 223 -13.00 -9.45 -13.63
C PHE A 223 -14.25 -10.25 -14.00
N ALA A 224 -15.03 -9.74 -14.94
CA ALA A 224 -16.13 -10.47 -15.55
C ALA A 224 -15.64 -11.22 -16.79
N ARG A 225 -15.99 -12.49 -16.89
CA ARG A 225 -15.80 -13.28 -18.11
C ARG A 225 -16.75 -12.75 -19.19
N PRO A 226 -16.28 -12.49 -20.42
CA PRO A 226 -17.15 -12.14 -21.53
C PRO A 226 -18.18 -13.25 -21.77
N GLY A 227 -19.44 -12.87 -21.95
CA GLY A 227 -20.53 -13.77 -22.33
C GLY A 227 -20.49 -14.19 -23.79
#